data_AF-A0A8S0Z7E8-F1
#
_entry.id   AF-A0A8S0Z7E8-F1
#
_cell.length_a   1.000
_cell.length_b   1.000
_cell.length_c   1.000
_cell.angle_alpha   90.00
_cell.angle_beta   90.00
_cell.angle_gamma   90.00
#
_symmetry.space_group_name_H-M   'P 1'
#
loop_
_entity.id
_entity.type
_entity.pdbx_description
1 polymer ?
#
loop_
_entity_poly.entity_id
_entity_poly.type
_entity_poly.pdbx_seq_one_letter_code
_entity_poly.pdbx_strand_id
1 'polypeptide(L)'
;MSQEPLELLPFEKWSELQTMFKADWPRGISGYTVLETQRVLIEKGGNYGFKVYCPFGDLRSGMVAVNVKDTFHEIIVLCPQDDTEKLEDALKRTKIVNLQEYDVIPFTPYHVRQCVQRVLGEHVKLKLMSTDAFIYDKPTTFTGNEMPEGISFGILSSEHLDLVDSKWPYRYDSSRWYLNLMINVKFGYGLFEGGKLIAWVLLNESGALLNLYTLESSKKGLCRTYSEIGQ
;
A
#
# COMPACT_ATOMS: atom_id res chain seq x y z
N MET A 1 35.72 -7.75 -6.53
CA MET A 1 34.38 -8.17 -6.07
C MET A 1 33.48 -6.94 -6.12
N SER A 2 32.39 -6.96 -6.90
CA SER A 2 31.46 -5.82 -6.93
C SER A 2 30.74 -5.74 -5.58
N GLN A 3 30.68 -4.55 -4.98
CA GLN A 3 29.82 -4.26 -3.83
C GLN A 3 28.36 -4.53 -4.19
N GLU A 4 27.58 -5.08 -3.24
CA GLU A 4 26.14 -5.24 -3.39
C GLU A 4 25.49 -3.85 -3.48
N PRO A 5 24.83 -3.50 -4.60
CA PRO A 5 24.33 -2.16 -4.83
C PRO A 5 23.07 -1.82 -4.05
N LEU A 6 22.27 -2.78 -3.58
CA LEU A 6 21.10 -2.49 -2.74
C LEU A 6 21.47 -2.59 -1.26
N GLU A 7 21.41 -1.48 -0.55
CA GLU A 7 21.74 -1.43 0.88
C GLU A 7 20.44 -1.36 1.71
N LEU A 8 20.32 -2.22 2.72
CA LEU A 8 19.15 -2.21 3.61
C LEU A 8 19.09 -0.86 4.34
N LEU A 9 17.96 -0.17 4.21
CA LEU A 9 17.71 1.10 4.90
C LEU A 9 17.16 0.82 6.30
N PRO A 10 17.88 1.23 7.37
CA PRO A 10 17.39 1.09 8.74
C PRO A 10 16.07 1.83 8.95
N PHE A 11 15.22 1.29 9.82
CA PHE A 11 13.88 1.81 10.12
C PHE A 11 13.92 3.29 10.56
N GLU A 12 14.96 3.69 11.27
CA GLU A 12 15.17 5.04 11.80
C GLU A 12 15.35 6.06 10.67
N LYS A 13 15.87 5.64 9.51
CA LYS A 13 16.12 6.49 8.34
C LYS A 13 14.94 6.59 7.38
N TRP A 14 13.83 5.88 7.63
CA TRP A 14 12.67 5.95 6.73
C TRP A 14 12.07 7.36 6.66
N SER A 15 12.14 8.14 7.75
CA SER A 15 11.65 9.52 7.78
C SER A 15 12.47 10.47 6.88
N GLU A 16 13.78 10.23 6.77
CA GLU A 16 14.64 10.96 5.84
C GLU A 16 14.25 10.65 4.38
N LEU A 17 13.98 9.38 4.07
CA LEU A 17 13.51 8.97 2.75
C LEU A 17 12.10 9.52 2.43
N GLN A 18 11.19 9.53 3.42
CA GLN A 18 9.89 10.20 3.30
C GLN A 18 10.04 11.68 2.95
N THR A 19 11.02 12.37 3.54
CA THR A 19 11.30 13.77 3.23
C THR A 19 11.71 13.96 1.77
N MET A 20 12.48 13.04 1.20
CA MET A 20 12.83 13.07 -0.23
C MET A 20 11.60 12.90 -1.12
N PHE A 21 10.73 11.92 -0.81
CA PHE A 21 9.50 11.71 -1.58
C PHE A 21 8.51 12.88 -1.45
N LYS A 22 8.43 13.50 -0.27
CA LYS A 22 7.59 14.68 -0.05
C LYS A 22 8.03 15.88 -0.89
N ALA A 23 9.32 16.01 -1.20
CA ALA A 23 9.85 17.06 -2.06
C ALA A 23 9.41 16.92 -3.53
N ASP A 24 9.01 15.72 -3.96
CA ASP A 24 8.55 15.42 -5.33
C ASP A 24 7.03 15.22 -5.39
N TRP A 25 6.27 16.03 -4.65
CA TRP A 25 4.80 15.94 -4.65
C TRP A 25 4.21 16.42 -6.00
N PRO A 26 3.18 15.77 -6.56
CA PRO A 26 2.45 14.60 -6.05
C PRO A 26 3.05 13.23 -6.44
N ARG A 27 4.14 13.17 -7.22
CA ARG A 27 4.71 11.89 -7.69
C ARG A 27 5.22 11.02 -6.56
N GLY A 28 5.76 11.63 -5.51
CA GLY A 28 6.28 10.94 -4.33
C GLY A 28 5.23 10.50 -3.32
N ILE A 29 3.93 10.71 -3.57
CA ILE A 29 2.85 10.32 -2.64
C ILE A 29 2.97 8.86 -2.24
N SER A 30 3.08 7.94 -3.21
CA SER A 30 3.14 6.51 -2.94
C SER A 30 4.35 6.13 -2.10
N GLY A 31 5.49 6.78 -2.31
CA GLY A 31 6.71 6.56 -1.54
C GLY A 31 6.59 7.09 -0.12
N TYR A 32 5.95 8.25 0.04
CA TYR A 32 5.69 8.84 1.35
C TYR A 32 4.71 7.98 2.16
N THR A 33 3.55 7.63 1.59
CA THR A 33 2.45 6.97 2.31
C THR A 33 2.76 5.53 2.65
N VAL A 34 3.49 4.79 1.82
CA VAL A 34 3.89 3.41 2.17
C VAL A 34 4.85 3.39 3.34
N LEU A 35 5.83 4.30 3.38
CA LEU A 35 6.75 4.39 4.51
C LEU A 35 6.00 4.79 5.79
N GLU A 36 5.08 5.76 5.70
CA GLU A 36 4.26 6.18 6.85
C GLU A 36 3.41 5.03 7.39
N THR A 37 2.66 4.40 6.49
CA THR A 37 1.70 3.36 6.86
C THR A 37 2.40 2.12 7.41
N GLN A 38 3.54 1.73 6.83
CA GLN A 38 4.35 0.62 7.33
C GLN A 38 4.94 0.92 8.71
N ARG A 39 5.37 2.16 8.99
CA ARG A 39 5.80 2.56 10.35
C ARG A 39 4.67 2.37 11.36
N VAL A 40 3.49 2.92 11.07
CA VAL A 40 2.31 2.80 11.94
C VAL A 40 1.94 1.32 12.15
N LEU A 41 2.00 0.52 11.10
CA LEU A 41 1.72 -0.92 11.16
C LEU A 41 2.72 -1.66 12.05
N ILE A 42 4.01 -1.38 11.93
CA ILE A 42 5.07 -1.95 12.79
C ILE A 42 4.86 -1.54 14.25
N GLU A 43 4.59 -0.26 14.52
CA GLU A 43 4.35 0.26 15.87
C GLU A 43 3.12 -0.38 16.54
N LYS A 44 2.13 -0.78 15.75
CA LYS A 44 0.94 -1.52 16.20
C LYS A 44 1.15 -3.04 16.30
N GLY A 45 2.37 -3.54 16.13
CA GLY A 45 2.72 -4.95 16.23
C GLY A 45 2.41 -5.78 14.98
N GLY A 46 2.13 -5.13 13.84
CA GLY A 46 1.79 -5.79 12.59
C GLY A 46 3.00 -6.26 11.76
N ASN A 47 4.23 -6.17 12.25
CA ASN A 47 5.42 -6.43 11.45
C ASN A 47 5.43 -7.85 10.82
N TYR A 48 5.39 -7.92 9.50
CA TYR A 48 5.46 -9.16 8.72
C TYR A 48 6.71 -9.22 7.81
N GLY A 49 7.68 -8.33 8.01
CA GLY A 49 8.97 -8.39 7.31
C GLY A 49 9.10 -7.48 6.08
N PHE A 50 8.36 -6.38 6.01
CA PHE A 50 8.59 -5.32 5.01
C PHE A 50 10.01 -4.76 5.14
N LYS A 51 10.76 -4.71 4.03
CA LYS A 51 12.14 -4.22 4.00
C LYS A 51 12.30 -3.17 2.92
N VAL A 52 13.07 -2.13 3.21
CA VAL A 52 13.38 -1.05 2.27
C VAL A 52 14.87 -1.08 1.97
N TYR A 53 15.24 -1.07 0.69
CA TYR A 53 16.62 -0.98 0.24
C TYR A 53 16.82 0.31 -0.55
N CYS A 54 17.97 0.96 -0.38
CA CYS A 54 18.38 2.13 -1.14
C CYS A 54 19.54 1.79 -2.08
N PRO A 55 19.47 2.17 -3.37
CA PRO A 55 20.59 2.04 -4.28
C PRO A 55 21.81 2.80 -3.76
N PHE A 56 22.91 2.07 -3.54
CA PHE A 56 24.20 2.57 -3.04
C PHE A 56 24.11 3.35 -1.72
N GLY A 57 23.09 3.06 -0.90
CA GLY A 57 22.81 3.81 0.32
C GLY A 57 22.38 5.28 0.10
N ASP A 58 22.13 5.69 -1.14
CA ASP A 58 21.78 7.06 -1.51
C ASP A 58 20.26 7.23 -1.59
N LEU A 59 19.68 7.93 -0.61
CA LEU A 59 18.23 8.18 -0.54
C LEU A 59 17.67 8.89 -1.78
N ARG A 60 18.50 9.65 -2.50
CA ARG A 60 18.10 10.32 -3.75
C ARG A 60 17.89 9.35 -4.90
N SER A 61 18.55 8.20 -4.83
CA SER A 61 18.44 7.14 -5.83
C SER A 61 17.18 6.29 -5.65
N GLY A 62 16.36 6.60 -4.64
CA GLY A 62 15.06 5.98 -4.43
C GLY A 62 15.10 4.77 -3.51
N MET A 63 14.08 3.94 -3.66
CA MET A 63 13.91 2.73 -2.88
C MET A 63 13.43 1.55 -3.71
N VAL A 64 13.86 0.38 -3.25
CA VAL A 64 13.37 -0.93 -3.64
C VAL A 64 12.87 -1.60 -2.37
N ALA A 65 11.56 -1.69 -2.17
CA ALA A 65 10.98 -2.27 -0.97
C ALA A 65 10.35 -3.63 -1.24
N VAL A 66 10.72 -4.62 -0.44
CA VAL A 66 10.24 -6.00 -0.52
C VAL A 66 9.05 -6.15 0.42
N ASN A 67 7.90 -6.53 -0.15
CA ASN A 67 6.62 -6.65 0.53
C ASN A 67 6.02 -8.04 0.30
N VAL A 68 6.41 -9.00 1.13
CA VAL A 68 6.03 -10.42 1.00
C VAL A 68 4.85 -10.74 1.92
N LYS A 69 3.71 -11.06 1.32
CA LYS A 69 2.44 -11.39 1.98
C LYS A 69 2.17 -12.89 1.85
N ASP A 70 3.02 -13.69 2.49
CA ASP A 70 3.02 -15.15 2.39
C ASP A 70 3.16 -15.60 0.91
N THR A 71 2.08 -16.02 0.24
CA THR A 71 2.12 -16.46 -1.16
C THR A 71 2.06 -15.35 -2.20
N PHE A 72 1.85 -14.09 -1.79
CA PHE A 72 1.79 -12.94 -2.68
C PHE A 72 3.00 -12.02 -2.50
N HIS A 73 3.80 -11.85 -3.54
CA HIS A 73 5.06 -11.13 -3.51
C HIS A 73 4.94 -9.79 -4.25
N GLU A 74 5.00 -8.70 -3.51
CA GLU A 74 5.04 -7.35 -4.06
C GLU A 74 6.45 -6.77 -3.92
N ILE A 75 6.88 -6.04 -4.95
CA ILE A 75 8.08 -5.21 -4.87
C ILE A 75 7.75 -3.78 -5.26
N ILE A 76 8.07 -2.83 -4.39
CA ILE A 76 7.77 -1.42 -4.58
C ILE A 76 9.06 -0.75 -5.04
N VAL A 77 9.05 -0.20 -6.24
CA VAL A 77 10.19 0.51 -6.83
C VAL A 77 9.79 1.94 -7.05
N LEU A 78 10.47 2.88 -6.39
CA LEU A 78 10.15 4.31 -6.41
C LEU A 78 11.42 5.16 -6.38
N CYS A 79 11.42 6.30 -7.09
CA CYS A 79 12.54 7.24 -7.12
C CYS A 79 12.02 8.68 -6.92
N PRO A 80 12.57 9.47 -5.98
CA PRO A 80 12.15 10.85 -5.70
C PRO A 80 12.71 11.87 -6.72
N GLN A 81 13.35 11.41 -7.80
CA GLN A 81 13.97 12.24 -8.84
C GLN A 81 13.75 11.60 -10.22
N ASP A 82 13.83 12.42 -11.27
CA ASP A 82 13.67 11.94 -12.66
C ASP A 82 14.85 11.05 -13.10
N ASP A 83 16.05 11.35 -12.60
CA ASP A 83 17.23 10.52 -12.83
C ASP A 83 17.10 9.17 -12.12
N THR A 84 17.12 8.11 -12.91
CA THR A 84 16.96 6.72 -12.46
C THR A 84 18.19 5.87 -12.75
N GLU A 85 19.31 6.45 -13.17
CA GLU A 85 20.51 5.69 -13.59
C GLU A 85 21.04 4.80 -12.46
N LYS A 86 21.19 5.34 -11.25
CA LYS A 86 21.64 4.56 -10.08
C LYS A 86 20.65 3.48 -9.67
N LEU A 87 19.35 3.78 -9.76
CA LEU A 87 18.31 2.79 -9.47
C LEU A 87 18.35 1.64 -10.49
N GLU A 88 18.47 1.96 -11.76
CA GLU A 88 18.56 1.00 -12.86
C GLU A 88 19.81 0.12 -12.73
N ASP A 89 20.96 0.74 -12.47
CA ASP A 89 22.24 0.03 -12.27
C ASP A 89 22.17 -0.90 -11.05
N ALA A 90 21.59 -0.43 -9.94
CA ALA A 90 21.41 -1.28 -8.76
C ALA A 90 20.49 -2.47 -9.02
N LEU A 91 19.35 -2.25 -9.69
CA LEU A 91 18.41 -3.32 -10.04
C LEU A 91 19.00 -4.36 -11.01
N LYS A 92 19.91 -3.95 -11.91
CA LYS A 92 20.58 -4.89 -12.83
C LYS A 92 21.68 -5.73 -12.16
N ARG A 93 22.33 -5.20 -11.13
CA ARG A 93 23.52 -5.81 -10.51
C ARG A 93 23.27 -6.47 -9.16
N THR A 94 22.17 -6.13 -8.49
CA THR A 94 21.84 -6.66 -7.17
C THR A 94 21.64 -8.17 -7.19
N LYS A 95 22.00 -8.83 -6.09
CA LYS A 95 21.68 -10.24 -5.82
C LYS A 95 20.57 -10.40 -4.78
N ILE A 96 20.04 -9.30 -4.25
CA ILE A 96 19.04 -9.29 -3.19
C ILE A 96 17.64 -9.52 -3.74
N VAL A 97 17.33 -8.92 -4.89
CA VAL A 97 16.01 -9.02 -5.52
C VAL A 97 16.15 -9.45 -6.97
N ASN A 98 15.23 -10.30 -7.41
CA ASN A 98 15.00 -10.59 -8.82
C ASN A 98 13.58 -10.13 -9.15
N LEU A 99 13.44 -9.04 -9.91
CA LEU A 99 12.13 -8.45 -10.23
C LEU A 99 11.16 -9.44 -10.92
N GLN A 100 11.67 -10.50 -11.57
CA GLN A 100 10.83 -11.51 -12.22
C GLN A 100 10.17 -12.50 -11.25
N GLU A 101 10.58 -12.54 -9.98
CA GLU A 101 10.05 -13.43 -8.94
C GLU A 101 8.88 -12.82 -8.15
N TYR A 102 8.54 -11.56 -8.46
CA TYR A 102 7.44 -10.83 -7.82
C TYR A 102 6.18 -10.84 -8.69
N ASP A 103 5.02 -10.81 -8.05
CA ASP A 103 3.73 -10.82 -8.74
C ASP A 103 3.39 -9.46 -9.35
N VAL A 104 3.76 -8.37 -8.65
CA VAL A 104 3.37 -7.00 -9.02
C VAL A 104 4.35 -5.95 -8.51
N ILE A 105 4.42 -4.84 -9.27
CA ILE A 105 5.03 -3.58 -8.84
C ILE A 105 3.93 -2.51 -8.79
N PRO A 106 3.41 -2.17 -7.58
CA PRO A 106 2.30 -1.24 -7.45
C PRO A 106 2.78 0.22 -7.44
N PHE A 107 1.87 1.13 -7.78
CA PHE A 107 2.00 2.59 -7.60
C PHE A 107 3.27 3.24 -8.17
N THR A 108 3.83 2.66 -9.23
CA THR A 108 5.07 3.14 -9.87
C THR A 108 4.82 4.36 -10.77
N PRO A 109 5.45 5.52 -10.50
CA PRO A 109 5.45 6.67 -11.38
C PRO A 109 6.00 6.36 -12.77
N TYR A 110 5.64 7.18 -13.75
CA TYR A 110 5.98 6.92 -15.15
C TYR A 110 7.49 6.79 -15.40
N HIS A 111 8.32 7.68 -14.84
CA HIS A 111 9.79 7.62 -15.03
C HIS A 111 10.40 6.36 -14.44
N VAL A 112 9.92 5.93 -13.27
CA VAL A 112 10.35 4.68 -12.64
C VAL A 112 9.87 3.46 -13.43
N ARG A 113 8.67 3.52 -14.02
CA ARG A 113 8.16 2.46 -14.91
C ARG A 113 9.07 2.26 -16.11
N GLN A 114 9.56 3.35 -16.71
CA GLN A 114 10.53 3.28 -17.81
C GLN A 114 11.86 2.65 -17.36
N CYS A 115 12.35 3.00 -16.16
CA CYS A 115 13.52 2.35 -15.55
C CYS A 115 13.32 0.84 -15.40
N VAL A 116 12.23 0.42 -14.75
CA VAL A 116 11.88 -1.00 -14.57
C VAL A 116 11.77 -1.74 -15.90
N GLN A 117 11.17 -1.12 -16.92
CA GLN A 117 11.09 -1.69 -18.27
C GLN A 117 12.47 -1.91 -18.90
N ARG A 118 13.41 -0.98 -18.72
CA ARG A 118 14.80 -1.14 -19.21
C ARG A 118 15.57 -2.21 -18.44
N VAL A 119 15.27 -2.42 -17.16
CA VAL A 119 15.85 -3.51 -16.35
C VAL A 119 15.32 -4.87 -16.84
N LEU A 120 14.01 -4.98 -17.03
CA LEU A 120 13.35 -6.25 -17.31
C LEU A 120 13.39 -6.66 -18.80
N GLY A 121 13.52 -5.70 -19.72
CA GLY A 121 13.47 -5.93 -21.16
C GLY A 121 12.06 -6.23 -21.69
N GLU A 122 11.97 -6.72 -22.93
CA GLU A 122 10.69 -6.93 -23.65
C GLU A 122 9.91 -8.20 -23.23
N HIS A 123 10.46 -9.07 -22.39
CA HIS A 123 9.95 -10.44 -22.16
C HIS A 123 9.15 -10.63 -20.86
N VAL A 124 8.39 -9.61 -20.45
CA VAL A 124 7.90 -9.52 -19.07
C VAL A 124 6.46 -10.02 -18.91
N LYS A 125 6.27 -10.99 -18.02
CA LYS A 125 4.95 -11.43 -17.49
C LYS A 125 4.43 -10.56 -16.33
N LEU A 126 5.28 -9.67 -15.79
CA LEU A 126 4.95 -8.81 -14.66
C LEU A 126 3.78 -7.88 -15.02
N LYS A 127 2.71 -7.96 -14.24
CA LYS A 127 1.54 -7.11 -14.46
C LYS A 127 1.84 -5.71 -13.94
N LEU A 128 2.14 -4.78 -14.85
CA LEU A 128 2.05 -3.36 -14.53
C LEU A 128 0.56 -3.03 -14.35
N MET A 129 0.12 -2.91 -13.11
CA MET A 129 -1.25 -2.51 -12.83
C MET A 129 -1.46 -1.06 -13.27
N SER A 130 -2.39 -0.85 -14.21
CA SER A 130 -2.93 0.47 -14.49
C SER A 130 -4.12 0.69 -13.57
N THR A 131 -3.95 1.58 -12.60
CA THR A 131 -5.01 1.97 -11.66
C THR A 131 -5.13 3.49 -11.70
N ASP A 132 -6.35 3.99 -11.83
CA ASP A 132 -6.60 5.41 -11.60
C ASP A 132 -6.47 5.69 -10.10
N ALA A 133 -5.53 6.55 -9.75
CA ALA A 133 -5.31 6.97 -8.37
C ALA A 133 -6.02 8.30 -8.12
N PHE A 134 -6.97 8.30 -7.18
CA PHE A 134 -7.60 9.51 -6.68
C PHE A 134 -6.89 9.92 -5.39
N ILE A 135 -6.18 11.03 -5.45
CA ILE A 135 -5.49 11.61 -4.30
C ILE A 135 -6.38 12.69 -3.73
N TYR A 136 -6.67 12.59 -2.44
CA TYR A 136 -7.46 13.58 -1.72
C TYR A 136 -6.53 14.44 -0.88
N ASP A 137 -6.41 15.72 -1.24
CA ASP A 137 -5.43 16.67 -0.65
C ASP A 137 -5.95 17.38 0.61
N LYS A 138 -7.24 17.20 0.95
CA LYS A 138 -7.86 17.87 2.10
C LYS A 138 -8.09 16.87 3.23
N PRO A 139 -7.60 17.11 4.45
CA PRO A 139 -8.09 16.37 5.61
C PRO A 139 -9.53 16.81 5.87
N THR A 140 -10.51 16.12 5.29
CA THR A 140 -11.88 16.22 5.78
C THR A 140 -12.01 15.21 6.90
N THR A 141 -12.00 15.71 8.14
CA THR A 141 -12.33 14.88 9.28
C THR A 141 -13.80 14.47 9.17
N PHE A 142 -14.05 13.18 8.98
CA PHE A 142 -15.39 12.66 9.13
C PHE A 142 -15.84 12.85 10.58
N THR A 143 -16.85 13.70 10.80
CA THR A 143 -17.31 14.02 12.16
C THR A 143 -18.44 13.12 12.66
N GLY A 144 -18.95 12.20 11.84
CA GLY A 144 -20.09 11.34 12.18
C GLY A 144 -21.44 12.05 12.23
N ASN A 145 -21.47 13.38 12.19
CA ASN A 145 -22.69 14.19 12.32
C ASN A 145 -23.66 14.05 11.13
N GLU A 146 -23.20 13.50 10.00
CA GLU A 146 -24.00 13.29 8.79
C GLU A 146 -24.52 11.84 8.65
N MET A 147 -24.37 11.02 9.70
CA MET A 147 -24.83 9.64 9.68
C MET A 147 -26.36 9.55 9.65
N PRO A 148 -26.95 8.77 8.73
CA PRO A 148 -28.38 8.48 8.76
C PRO A 148 -28.80 7.85 10.10
N GLU A 149 -30.03 8.12 10.52
CA GLU A 149 -30.60 7.53 11.74
C GLU A 149 -30.50 5.99 11.70
N GLY A 150 -30.09 5.39 12.83
CA GLY A 150 -29.92 3.95 12.96
C GLY A 150 -28.61 3.39 12.40
N ILE A 151 -27.78 4.21 11.74
CA ILE A 151 -26.46 3.82 11.27
C ILE A 151 -25.37 4.38 12.21
N SER A 152 -24.43 3.53 12.60
CA SER A 152 -23.25 3.93 13.37
C SER A 152 -21.95 3.61 12.64
N PHE A 153 -20.90 4.36 12.98
CA PHE A 153 -19.55 4.13 12.51
C PHE A 153 -18.72 3.37 13.55
N GLY A 154 -17.84 2.48 13.12
CA GLY A 154 -16.98 1.74 14.03
C GLY A 154 -15.78 1.09 13.36
N ILE A 155 -14.85 0.60 14.20
CA ILE A 155 -13.67 -0.14 13.76
C ILE A 155 -14.05 -1.62 13.63
N LEU A 156 -13.55 -2.27 12.57
CA LEU A 156 -13.72 -3.71 12.41
C LEU A 156 -12.94 -4.48 13.50
N SER A 157 -13.59 -5.48 14.07
CA SER A 157 -12.98 -6.55 14.86
C SER A 157 -12.83 -7.85 14.05
N SER A 158 -12.15 -8.84 14.64
CA SER A 158 -11.98 -10.19 14.09
C SER A 158 -13.30 -10.91 13.79
N GLU A 159 -14.38 -10.55 14.49
CA GLU A 159 -15.73 -11.10 14.26
C GLU A 159 -16.26 -10.79 12.85
N HIS A 160 -15.75 -9.75 12.19
CA HIS A 160 -16.16 -9.37 10.84
C HIS A 160 -15.35 -10.05 9.74
N LEU A 161 -14.23 -10.70 10.08
CA LEU A 161 -13.26 -11.21 9.10
C LEU A 161 -13.91 -12.16 8.08
N ASP A 162 -14.77 -13.06 8.54
CA ASP A 162 -15.44 -14.03 7.67
C ASP A 162 -16.31 -13.34 6.61
N LEU A 163 -17.06 -12.31 7.02
CA LEU A 163 -17.89 -11.56 6.10
C LEU A 163 -17.05 -10.77 5.10
N VAL A 164 -16.06 -10.02 5.58
CA VAL A 164 -15.16 -9.19 4.75
C VAL A 164 -14.43 -10.05 3.72
N ASP A 165 -13.83 -11.17 4.17
CA ASP A 165 -13.15 -12.10 3.28
C ASP A 165 -14.13 -12.71 2.27
N SER A 166 -15.30 -13.21 2.70
CA SER A 166 -16.27 -13.86 1.81
C SER A 166 -16.78 -12.99 0.66
N LYS A 167 -16.70 -11.66 0.79
CA LYS A 167 -17.18 -10.69 -0.19
C LYS A 167 -16.07 -10.10 -1.05
N TRP A 168 -14.81 -10.44 -0.82
CA TRP A 168 -13.73 -9.95 -1.66
C TRP A 168 -13.70 -10.71 -3.00
N PRO A 169 -13.92 -10.06 -4.16
CA PRO A 169 -13.83 -10.75 -5.46
C PRO A 169 -12.39 -11.14 -5.84
N TYR A 170 -11.39 -10.52 -5.22
CA TYR A 170 -9.96 -10.72 -5.54
C TYR A 170 -9.22 -11.55 -4.47
N ARG A 171 -9.92 -12.50 -3.83
CA ARG A 171 -9.29 -13.40 -2.85
C ARG A 171 -8.19 -14.24 -3.47
N TYR A 172 -7.19 -14.52 -2.67
CA TYR A 172 -6.05 -15.39 -2.94
C TYR A 172 -5.67 -16.13 -1.65
N ASP A 173 -4.81 -17.13 -1.71
CA ASP A 173 -4.59 -18.07 -0.60
C ASP A 173 -4.25 -17.38 0.74
N SER A 174 -3.43 -16.32 0.70
CA SER A 174 -3.06 -15.53 1.89
C SER A 174 -3.90 -14.28 2.13
N SER A 175 -4.95 -14.04 1.32
CA SER A 175 -5.77 -12.82 1.40
C SER A 175 -6.48 -12.69 2.74
N ARG A 176 -6.92 -13.81 3.32
CA ARG A 176 -7.57 -13.84 4.64
C ARG A 176 -6.61 -13.46 5.77
N TRP A 177 -5.37 -13.97 5.74
CA TRP A 177 -4.34 -13.59 6.71
C TRP A 177 -4.08 -12.09 6.64
N TYR A 178 -3.95 -11.55 5.43
CA TYR A 178 -3.70 -10.15 5.19
C TYR A 178 -4.85 -9.25 5.68
N LEU A 179 -6.11 -9.60 5.38
CA LEU A 179 -7.28 -8.89 5.92
C LEU A 179 -7.33 -8.93 7.45
N ASN A 180 -7.04 -10.09 8.05
CA ASN A 180 -6.97 -10.24 9.49
C ASN A 180 -5.88 -9.33 10.10
N LEU A 181 -4.72 -9.24 9.48
CA LEU A 181 -3.65 -8.33 9.89
C LEU A 181 -4.14 -6.88 9.92
N MET A 182 -4.74 -6.39 8.82
CA MET A 182 -5.27 -5.02 8.72
C MET A 182 -6.34 -4.74 9.78
N ILE A 183 -7.27 -5.69 10.01
CA ILE A 183 -8.30 -5.57 11.04
C ILE A 183 -7.69 -5.49 12.45
N ASN A 184 -6.70 -6.32 12.75
CA ASN A 184 -6.08 -6.36 14.08
C ASN A 184 -5.30 -5.07 14.40
N VAL A 185 -4.64 -4.45 13.40
CA VAL A 185 -3.99 -3.14 13.56
C VAL A 185 -4.97 -1.96 13.47
N LYS A 186 -6.28 -2.22 13.42
CA LYS A 186 -7.35 -1.20 13.40
C LYS A 186 -7.36 -0.36 12.14
N PHE A 187 -7.00 -0.94 10.99
CA PHE A 187 -7.10 -0.32 9.67
C PHE A 187 -8.42 -0.65 8.96
N GLY A 188 -9.33 -1.39 9.61
CA GLY A 188 -10.65 -1.69 9.08
C GLY A 188 -11.72 -0.78 9.69
N TYR A 189 -12.55 -0.18 8.84
CA TYR A 189 -13.62 0.72 9.22
C TYR A 189 -14.95 0.23 8.65
N GLY A 190 -16.03 0.37 9.41
CA GLY A 190 -17.33 -0.18 9.07
C GLY A 190 -18.49 0.74 9.46
N LEU A 191 -19.60 0.53 8.76
CA LEU A 191 -20.91 1.10 9.06
C LEU A 191 -21.81 -0.03 9.54
N PHE A 192 -22.59 0.25 10.58
CA PHE A 192 -23.39 -0.72 11.29
C PHE A 192 -24.85 -0.26 11.37
N GLU A 193 -25.77 -1.16 11.09
CA GLU A 193 -27.21 -0.96 11.26
C GLU A 193 -27.74 -1.99 12.25
N GLY A 194 -28.31 -1.53 13.38
CA GLY A 194 -28.73 -2.42 14.45
C GLY A 194 -27.60 -3.33 14.97
N GLY A 195 -26.36 -2.83 14.97
CA GLY A 195 -25.16 -3.57 15.38
C GLY A 195 -24.61 -4.54 14.33
N LYS A 196 -25.21 -4.66 13.14
CA LYS A 196 -24.72 -5.53 12.06
C LYS A 196 -23.91 -4.74 11.04
N LEU A 197 -22.75 -5.27 10.64
CA LEU A 197 -21.92 -4.67 9.60
C LEU A 197 -22.67 -4.68 8.25
N ILE A 198 -22.84 -3.50 7.65
CA ILE A 198 -23.55 -3.35 6.37
C ILE A 198 -22.68 -2.84 5.23
N ALA A 199 -21.53 -2.26 5.56
CA ALA A 199 -20.53 -1.80 4.61
C ALA A 199 -19.19 -1.67 5.33
N TRP A 200 -18.08 -1.58 4.59
CA TRP A 200 -16.76 -1.38 5.16
C TRP A 200 -15.74 -0.90 4.14
N VAL A 201 -14.59 -0.46 4.65
CA VAL A 201 -13.35 -0.20 3.92
C VAL A 201 -12.16 -0.54 4.81
N LEU A 202 -11.04 -0.97 4.22
CA LEU A 202 -9.77 -1.14 4.92
C LEU A 202 -8.74 -0.16 4.35
N LEU A 203 -7.73 0.20 5.14
CA LEU A 203 -6.48 0.77 4.64
C LEU A 203 -5.51 -0.37 4.36
N ASN A 204 -4.86 -0.35 3.19
CA ASN A 204 -3.74 -1.24 2.90
C ASN A 204 -2.44 -0.69 3.49
N GLU A 205 -1.37 -1.47 3.41
CA GLU A 205 -0.02 -1.10 3.89
C GLU A 205 0.64 0.06 3.13
N SER A 206 0.03 0.54 2.03
CA SER A 206 0.47 1.72 1.29
C SER A 206 -0.33 2.98 1.65
N GLY A 207 -1.29 2.87 2.58
CA GLY A 207 -2.18 3.96 3.00
C GLY A 207 -3.35 4.21 2.03
N ALA A 208 -3.58 3.31 1.08
CA ALA A 208 -4.69 3.40 0.14
C ALA A 208 -5.91 2.61 0.62
N LEU A 209 -7.10 3.04 0.18
CA LEU A 209 -8.34 2.32 0.43
C LEU A 209 -8.36 0.97 -0.28
N LEU A 210 -8.73 -0.06 0.47
CA LEU A 210 -8.78 -1.45 0.09
C LEU A 210 -10.13 -2.03 0.46
N ASN A 211 -10.65 -2.91 -0.38
CA ASN A 211 -11.82 -3.74 -0.07
C ASN A 211 -13.06 -2.91 0.36
N LEU A 212 -13.27 -1.75 -0.27
CA LEU A 212 -14.49 -0.97 -0.10
C LEU A 212 -15.70 -1.77 -0.60
N TYR A 213 -16.67 -2.03 0.28
CA TYR A 213 -17.84 -2.82 -0.07
C TYR A 213 -19.08 -2.37 0.72
N THR A 214 -20.25 -2.48 0.08
CA THR A 214 -21.57 -2.27 0.72
C THR A 214 -22.47 -3.45 0.39
N LEU A 215 -23.10 -4.05 1.41
CA LEU A 215 -24.08 -5.12 1.23
C LEU A 215 -25.24 -4.64 0.36
N GLU A 216 -25.76 -5.52 -0.48
CA GLU A 216 -26.79 -5.16 -1.46
C GLU A 216 -28.08 -4.62 -0.82
N SER A 217 -28.44 -5.16 0.34
CA SER A 217 -29.57 -4.71 1.16
C SER A 217 -29.47 -3.26 1.62
N SER A 218 -28.29 -2.64 1.54
CA SER A 218 -27.97 -1.35 2.16
C SER A 218 -27.45 -0.30 1.16
N LYS A 219 -27.57 -0.53 -0.15
CA LYS A 219 -26.99 0.31 -1.23
C LYS A 219 -27.58 1.73 -1.38
N LYS A 220 -28.46 2.20 -0.50
CA LYS A 220 -29.05 3.56 -0.58
C LYS A 220 -28.05 4.62 -0.09
N GLY A 221 -27.14 5.06 -0.97
CA GLY A 221 -26.30 6.26 -0.76
C GLY A 221 -25.03 6.10 0.10
N LEU A 222 -24.84 4.95 0.77
CA LEU A 222 -23.75 4.75 1.74
C LEU A 222 -22.34 4.73 1.13
N CYS A 223 -22.18 4.38 -0.16
CA CYS A 223 -20.86 4.43 -0.82
C CYS A 223 -20.26 5.85 -0.85
N ARG A 224 -21.08 6.90 -0.82
CA ARG A 224 -20.61 8.29 -0.76
C ARG A 224 -20.06 8.66 0.62
N THR A 225 -20.65 8.12 1.68
CA THR A 225 -20.19 8.33 3.07
C THR A 225 -18.82 7.69 3.33
N TYR A 226 -18.47 6.60 2.62
CA TYR A 226 -17.17 5.93 2.78
C TYR A 226 -15.98 6.68 2.20
N SER A 227 -16.17 7.41 1.10
CA SER A 227 -15.07 8.23 0.56
C SER A 227 -14.61 9.30 1.54
N GLU A 228 -15.45 9.67 2.51
CA GLU A 228 -15.16 10.64 3.56
C GLU A 228 -14.62 10.00 4.85
N ILE A 229 -14.99 8.74 5.11
CA ILE A 229 -14.66 7.97 6.33
C ILE A 229 -13.25 7.34 6.30
N GLY A 230 -12.78 6.90 5.14
CA GLY A 230 -11.45 6.28 4.98
C GLY A 230 -10.29 7.27 4.98
N GLN A 231 -10.53 8.49 5.45
CA GLN A 231 -9.61 9.65 5.48
C GLN A 231 -9.13 9.91 6.90
#